data_AF-A0A428W0L3-F1
#
_entry.id   AF-A0A428W0L3-F1
#
_cell.length_a   1.000
_cell.length_b   1.000
_cell.length_c   1.000
_cell.angle_alpha   90.00
_cell.angle_beta   90.00
_cell.angle_gamma   90.00
#
_symmetry.space_group_name_H-M   'P 1'
#
loop_
_entity.id
_entity.type
_entity.pdbx_description
1 polymer ?
#
loop_
_entity_poly.entity_id
_entity_poly.type
_entity_poly.pdbx_seq_one_letter_code
_entity_poly.pdbx_strand_id
1 'polypeptide(L)'
;MDGSGGVVANLILFAVVCVAPTVLFWCALRVPKLVGRIRERRAKPQPEGPPIERVAADLRRVHRLLAGYPSGTPAARRFGTRQAYDELLTVACRQVGVPHRLGELPEGMDREIERLRVEQSLRERGLAVP
;
A
#
# COMPACT_ATOMS: atom_id res chain seq x y z
N MET A 1 -23.05 50.43 -47.11
CA MET A 1 -21.80 50.24 -46.36
C MET A 1 -21.97 48.96 -45.54
N ASP A 2 -22.08 47.78 -46.16
CA ASP A 2 -22.61 46.59 -45.44
C ASP A 2 -21.98 45.25 -45.87
N GLY A 3 -21.03 45.26 -46.82
CA GLY A 3 -20.44 44.03 -47.38
C GLY A 3 -19.38 43.37 -46.49
N SER A 4 -18.65 44.17 -45.70
CA SER A 4 -17.54 43.68 -44.87
C SER A 4 -18.01 42.80 -43.70
N GLY A 5 -19.17 43.10 -43.12
CA GLY A 5 -19.76 42.34 -42.01
C GLY A 5 -20.16 40.92 -42.41
N GLY A 6 -20.70 40.75 -43.62
CA GLY A 6 -21.07 39.44 -44.15
C GLY A 6 -19.87 38.55 -44.44
N VAL A 7 -18.77 39.11 -44.96
CA VAL A 7 -17.55 38.36 -45.25
C VAL A 7 -16.87 37.89 -43.96
N VAL A 8 -16.78 38.76 -42.95
CA VAL A 8 -16.22 38.40 -41.63
C VAL A 8 -17.05 37.31 -40.97
N ALA A 9 -18.38 37.41 -41.00
CA ALA A 9 -19.27 36.39 -40.46
C ALA A 9 -19.07 35.02 -41.15
N ASN A 10 -18.92 35.01 -42.48
CA ASN A 10 -18.72 33.77 -43.23
C ASN A 10 -17.34 33.15 -42.97
N LEU A 11 -16.30 33.96 -42.86
CA LEU A 11 -14.95 33.50 -42.51
C LEU A 11 -14.90 32.88 -41.11
N ILE A 12 -15.60 33.47 -40.13
CA ILE A 12 -15.73 32.90 -38.78
C ILE A 12 -16.45 31.55 -38.83
N LEU A 13 -17.53 31.45 -39.62
CA LEU A 13 -18.32 30.22 -39.75
C LEU A 13 -17.48 29.09 -40.37
N PHE A 14 -16.73 29.38 -41.43
CA PHE A 14 -15.79 28.43 -42.02
C PHE A 14 -14.67 28.03 -41.05
N ALA A 15 -14.08 28.99 -40.34
CA ALA A 15 -13.03 28.72 -39.37
C ALA A 15 -13.54 27.79 -38.24
N VAL A 16 -14.76 28.03 -37.74
CA VAL A 16 -15.38 27.17 -36.73
C VAL A 16 -15.63 25.76 -37.27
N VAL A 17 -16.19 25.62 -38.48
CA VAL A 17 -16.45 24.32 -39.09
C VAL A 17 -15.17 23.52 -39.34
N CYS A 18 -14.08 24.17 -39.74
CA CYS A 18 -12.79 23.51 -39.97
C CYS A 18 -12.08 23.13 -38.66
N VAL A 19 -12.13 23.99 -37.64
CA VAL A 19 -11.36 23.79 -36.40
C VAL A 19 -12.10 22.91 -35.40
N ALA A 20 -13.43 22.94 -35.39
CA ALA A 20 -14.27 22.18 -34.46
C ALA A 20 -13.99 20.66 -34.47
N PRO A 21 -13.96 19.94 -35.62
CA PRO A 21 -13.72 18.50 -35.62
C PRO A 21 -12.32 18.14 -35.13
N THR A 22 -11.30 18.95 -35.46
CA THR A 22 -9.93 18.74 -34.99
C THR A 22 -9.80 18.94 -33.49
N VAL A 23 -10.43 19.99 -32.95
CA VAL A 23 -10.44 20.27 -31.50
C VAL A 23 -11.25 19.23 -30.74
N LEU A 24 -12.42 18.83 -31.25
CA LEU A 24 -13.25 17.77 -30.66
C LEU A 24 -12.49 16.44 -30.61
N PHE A 25 -11.86 16.05 -31.72
CA PHE A 25 -11.08 14.82 -31.81
C PHE A 25 -9.87 14.85 -30.86
N TRP A 26 -9.16 15.97 -30.82
CA TRP A 26 -8.02 16.14 -29.92
C TRP A 26 -8.42 16.14 -28.45
N CYS A 27 -9.53 16.80 -28.09
CA CYS A 27 -10.10 16.75 -26.74
C CYS A 27 -10.52 15.32 -26.39
N ALA A 28 -11.23 14.62 -27.27
CA ALA A 28 -11.64 13.23 -27.05
C ALA A 28 -10.44 12.30 -26.78
N LEU A 29 -9.31 12.53 -27.46
CA LEU A 29 -8.08 11.76 -27.23
C LEU A 29 -7.31 12.16 -25.96
N ARG A 30 -7.39 13.42 -25.50
CA ARG A 30 -6.68 13.90 -24.29
C ARG A 30 -7.45 13.69 -23.00
N VAL A 31 -8.78 13.75 -23.03
CA VAL A 31 -9.66 13.57 -21.86
C VAL A 31 -9.36 12.27 -21.08
N PRO A 32 -9.22 11.08 -21.69
CA PRO A 32 -8.98 9.86 -20.92
C PRO A 32 -7.65 9.89 -20.14
N LYS A 33 -6.60 10.52 -20.69
CA LYS A 33 -5.31 10.68 -19.99
C LYS A 33 -5.40 11.67 -18.83
N LEU A 34 -6.16 12.74 -18.99
CA LEU A 34 -6.39 13.72 -17.92
C LEU A 34 -7.23 13.11 -16.79
N VAL A 35 -8.30 12.40 -17.15
CA VAL A 35 -9.19 11.70 -16.21
C VAL A 35 -8.42 10.62 -15.44
N GLY A 36 -7.55 9.85 -16.11
CA GLY A 36 -6.66 8.88 -15.44
C GLY A 36 -5.82 9.52 -14.34
N ARG A 37 -5.12 10.62 -14.65
CA ARG A 37 -4.28 11.34 -13.68
C ARG A 37 -5.08 11.94 -12.52
N ILE A 38 -6.27 12.48 -12.78
CA ILE A 38 -7.14 13.02 -11.72
C ILE A 38 -7.67 11.88 -10.85
N ARG A 39 -8.00 10.73 -11.44
CA ARG A 39 -8.50 9.56 -10.73
C ARG A 39 -7.42 8.91 -9.86
N GLU A 40 -6.18 8.84 -10.33
CA GLU A 40 -5.02 8.42 -9.54
C GLU A 40 -4.76 9.36 -8.38
N ARG A 41 -4.82 10.68 -8.59
CA ARG A 41 -4.68 11.68 -7.52
C ARG A 41 -5.81 11.64 -6.50
N ARG A 42 -7.02 11.23 -6.91
CA ARG A 42 -8.19 11.05 -6.03
C ARG A 42 -8.34 9.64 -5.50
N ALA A 43 -7.50 8.69 -5.92
CA ALA A 43 -7.54 7.34 -5.39
C ALA A 43 -7.18 7.42 -3.91
N LYS A 44 -8.05 6.88 -3.06
CA LYS A 44 -7.77 6.78 -1.63
C LYS A 44 -6.48 5.98 -1.45
N PRO A 45 -5.59 6.38 -0.51
CA PRO A 45 -4.43 5.57 -0.19
C PRO A 45 -4.92 4.16 0.15
N GLN A 46 -4.55 3.21 -0.70
CA GLN A 46 -4.88 1.82 -0.48
C GLN A 46 -3.93 1.31 0.61
N PRO A 47 -4.42 0.60 1.64
CA PRO A 47 -3.55 0.13 2.71
C PRO A 47 -2.39 -0.68 2.11
N GLU A 48 -1.17 -0.26 2.41
CA GLU A 48 0.04 -0.90 1.93
C GLU A 48 0.25 -2.23 2.67
N GLY A 49 -0.28 -3.31 2.10
CA GLY A 49 -0.09 -4.67 2.59
C GLY A 49 -1.39 -5.37 3.04
N PRO A 50 -1.27 -6.56 3.65
CA PRO A 50 -2.42 -7.29 4.15
C PRO A 50 -3.16 -6.51 5.24
N PRO A 51 -4.48 -6.70 5.41
CA PRO A 51 -5.21 -6.12 6.54
C PRO A 51 -4.53 -6.46 7.88
N ILE A 52 -4.47 -5.50 8.79
CA ILE A 52 -3.79 -5.65 10.08
C ILE A 52 -4.38 -6.81 10.92
N GLU A 53 -5.67 -7.10 10.73
CA GLU A 53 -6.37 -8.20 11.37
C GLU A 53 -5.86 -9.57 10.91
N ARG A 54 -5.48 -9.69 9.62
CA ARG A 54 -4.84 -10.91 9.10
C ARG A 54 -3.46 -11.08 9.72
N VAL A 55 -2.67 -10.01 9.79
CA VAL A 55 -1.33 -10.04 10.41
C VAL A 55 -1.44 -10.48 11.88
N ALA A 56 -2.39 -9.93 12.63
CA ALA A 56 -2.63 -10.34 14.01
C ALA A 56 -3.09 -11.81 14.14
N ALA A 57 -3.94 -12.29 13.22
CA ALA A 57 -4.37 -13.68 13.19
C ALA A 57 -3.21 -14.64 12.88
N ASP A 58 -2.34 -14.27 11.95
CA ASP A 58 -1.16 -15.04 11.57
C ASP A 58 -0.12 -15.06 12.70
N LEU A 59 0.10 -13.94 13.40
CA LEU A 59 0.94 -13.90 14.61
C LEU A 59 0.44 -14.88 15.67
N ARG A 60 -0.87 -14.88 15.98
CA ARG A 60 -1.46 -15.84 16.92
C ARG A 60 -1.31 -17.29 16.44
N ARG A 61 -1.46 -17.54 15.14
CA ARG A 61 -1.29 -18.86 14.54
C ARG A 61 0.15 -19.36 14.69
N VAL A 62 1.13 -18.55 14.31
CA VAL A 62 2.55 -18.92 14.35
C VAL A 62 3.05 -19.06 15.78
N HIS A 63 2.61 -18.19 16.70
CA HIS A 63 2.94 -18.34 18.11
C HIS A 63 2.42 -19.66 18.70
N ARG A 64 1.17 -20.04 18.41
CA ARG A 64 0.63 -21.35 18.82
C ARG A 64 1.42 -22.51 18.23
N LEU A 65 1.90 -22.38 17.00
CA LEU A 65 2.75 -23.39 16.36
C LEU A 65 4.10 -23.53 17.09
N LEU A 66 4.73 -22.41 17.47
CA LEU A 66 5.96 -22.40 18.25
C LEU A 66 5.78 -23.01 19.64
N ALA A 67 4.72 -22.61 20.34
CA ALA A 67 4.40 -23.11 21.68
C ALA A 67 4.03 -24.61 21.66
N GLY A 68 3.40 -25.07 20.59
CA GLY A 68 2.95 -26.45 20.44
C GLY A 68 4.00 -27.44 19.93
N TYR A 69 5.24 -27.01 19.65
CA TYR A 69 6.25 -27.92 19.13
C TYR A 69 6.71 -28.94 20.18
N PRO A 70 6.63 -30.26 19.90
CA PRO A 70 7.09 -31.29 20.83
C PRO A 70 8.61 -31.30 20.97
N SER A 71 9.09 -31.89 22.07
CA SER A 71 10.49 -32.28 22.24
C SER A 71 10.90 -33.21 21.09
N GLY A 72 11.99 -32.88 20.39
CA GLY A 72 12.43 -33.61 19.19
C GLY A 72 12.05 -32.97 17.84
N THR A 73 11.30 -31.86 17.85
CA THR A 73 11.12 -31.06 16.62
C THR A 73 12.49 -30.58 16.10
N PRO A 74 12.82 -30.78 14.81
CA PRO A 74 14.11 -30.35 14.25
C PRO A 74 14.39 -28.87 14.53
N ALA A 75 15.62 -28.56 14.93
CA ALA A 75 16.04 -27.19 15.24
C ALA A 75 15.77 -26.23 14.07
N ALA A 76 16.06 -26.66 12.83
CA ALA A 76 15.78 -25.89 11.62
C ALA A 76 14.30 -25.51 11.47
N ARG A 77 13.36 -26.40 11.85
CA ARG A 77 11.93 -26.12 11.77
C ARG A 77 11.49 -25.09 12.82
N ARG A 78 12.00 -25.23 14.06
CA ARG A 78 11.77 -24.23 15.12
C ARG A 78 12.33 -22.86 14.71
N PHE A 79 13.53 -22.86 14.14
CA PHE A 79 14.21 -21.65 13.67
C PHE A 79 13.44 -20.96 12.55
N GLY A 80 13.08 -21.66 11.47
CA GLY A 80 12.31 -21.07 10.37
C GLY A 80 10.95 -20.53 10.82
N THR A 81 10.30 -21.18 11.78
CA THR A 81 9.04 -20.70 12.34
C THR A 81 9.22 -19.43 13.18
N ARG A 82 10.34 -19.30 13.91
CA ARG A 82 10.69 -18.06 14.62
C ARG A 82 11.01 -16.93 13.65
N GLN A 83 11.70 -17.21 12.54
CA GLN A 83 11.95 -16.19 11.51
C GLN A 83 10.64 -15.70 10.89
N ALA A 84 9.72 -16.60 10.55
CA ALA A 84 8.39 -16.23 10.06
C ALA A 84 7.60 -15.40 11.09
N TYR A 85 7.78 -15.67 12.39
CA TYR A 85 7.19 -14.88 13.45
C TYR A 85 7.76 -13.44 13.50
N ASP A 86 9.08 -13.29 13.39
CA ASP A 86 9.76 -11.97 13.38
C ASP A 86 9.42 -11.15 12.13
N GLU A 87 9.24 -11.80 10.98
CA GLU A 87 8.77 -11.15 9.76
C GLU A 87 7.35 -10.59 9.94
N LEU A 88 6.44 -11.37 10.54
CA LEU A 88 5.09 -10.90 10.85
C LEU A 88 5.09 -9.74 11.86
N LEU A 89 5.97 -9.78 12.87
CA LEU A 89 6.15 -8.66 13.81
C LEU A 89 6.66 -7.41 13.10
N THR A 90 7.59 -7.55 12.15
CA THR A 90 8.09 -6.46 11.32
C THR A 90 6.99 -5.84 10.46
N VAL A 91 6.13 -6.66 9.86
CA VAL A 91 4.96 -6.17 9.10
C VAL A 91 4.01 -5.40 10.01
N ALA A 92 3.68 -5.94 11.19
CA ALA A 92 2.81 -5.28 12.15
C ALA A 92 3.40 -3.95 12.63
N CYS A 93 4.70 -3.92 12.96
CA CYS A 93 5.40 -2.71 13.35
C CYS A 93 5.33 -1.63 12.28
N ARG A 94 5.54 -1.98 11.01
CA ARG A 94 5.44 -1.03 9.90
C ARG A 94 4.04 -0.47 9.75
N GLN A 95 3.01 -1.29 9.86
CA GLN A 95 1.62 -0.86 9.71
C GLN A 95 1.14 0.05 10.84
N VAL A 96 1.62 -0.20 12.07
CA VAL A 96 1.19 0.56 13.24
C VAL A 96 2.15 1.72 13.54
N GLY A 97 3.38 1.70 13.01
CA GLY A 97 4.42 2.73 13.17
C GLY A 97 5.28 2.54 14.43
N VAL A 98 5.58 1.30 14.82
CA VAL A 98 6.42 0.96 15.98
C VAL A 98 7.86 0.77 15.51
N PRO A 99 8.86 1.46 16.13
CA PRO A 99 10.26 1.23 15.80
C PRO A 99 10.74 -0.13 16.33
N HIS A 100 11.59 -0.83 15.57
CA HIS A 100 12.14 -2.13 15.94
C HIS A 100 13.48 -2.38 15.25
N ARG A 101 14.26 -3.32 15.81
CA ARG A 101 15.57 -3.77 15.33
C ARG A 101 15.63 -5.28 15.08
N LEU A 102 14.48 -5.94 14.94
CA LEU A 102 14.36 -7.39 14.73
C LEU A 102 15.22 -7.92 13.55
N GLY A 103 15.36 -7.12 12.48
CA GLY A 103 16.21 -7.46 11.33
C GLY A 103 17.69 -7.11 11.49
N GLU A 104 18.05 -6.31 12.50
CA GLU A 104 19.41 -5.79 12.71
C GLU A 104 20.17 -6.61 13.75
N LEU A 105 19.49 -7.07 14.79
CA LEU A 105 20.10 -7.85 15.88
C LEU A 105 20.38 -9.28 15.40
N PRO A 106 21.54 -9.89 15.68
CA PRO A 106 21.78 -11.29 15.34
C PRO A 106 20.84 -12.23 16.14
N GLU A 107 20.70 -13.47 15.67
CA GLU A 107 19.97 -14.51 16.42
C GLU A 107 20.62 -14.75 17.78
N GLY A 108 19.81 -14.80 18.84
CA GLY A 108 20.27 -14.93 20.21
C GLY A 108 19.41 -14.13 21.19
N MET A 109 19.94 -13.94 22.40
CA MET A 109 19.23 -13.31 23.51
C MET A 109 18.76 -11.88 23.19
N ASP A 110 19.58 -11.08 22.53
CA ASP A 110 19.23 -9.69 22.20
C ASP A 110 18.00 -9.60 21.30
N ARG A 111 17.92 -10.48 20.27
CA ARG A 111 16.75 -10.56 19.38
C ARG A 111 15.51 -11.07 20.11
N GLU A 112 15.67 -11.98 21.07
CA GLU A 112 14.56 -12.45 21.92
C GLU A 112 14.02 -11.34 22.86
N ILE A 113 14.89 -10.55 23.47
CA ILE A 113 14.49 -9.39 24.29
C ILE A 113 13.79 -8.35 23.42
N GLU A 114 14.37 -8.05 22.26
CA GLU A 114 13.78 -7.12 21.29
C GLU A 114 12.39 -7.59 20.86
N ARG A 115 12.19 -8.89 20.64
CA ARG A 115 10.88 -9.50 20.32
C ARG A 115 9.84 -9.24 21.41
N LEU A 116 10.16 -9.53 22.67
CA LEU A 116 9.25 -9.28 23.80
C LEU A 116 8.85 -7.80 23.90
N ARG A 117 9.82 -6.90 23.71
CA ARG A 117 9.58 -5.44 23.72
C ARG A 117 8.75 -4.98 22.51
N VAL A 118 8.91 -5.58 21.33
CA VAL A 118 8.01 -5.36 20.18
C VAL A 118 6.59 -5.82 20.52
N GLU A 119 6.43 -7.05 20.97
CA GLU A 119 5.11 -7.63 21.29
C GLU A 119 4.35 -6.72 22.25
N GLN A 120 5.02 -6.27 23.32
CA GLN A 120 4.44 -5.34 24.27
C GLN A 120 4.07 -4.00 23.63
N SER A 121 4.94 -3.41 22.80
CA SER A 121 4.65 -2.16 22.09
C SER A 121 3.46 -2.28 21.14
N LEU A 122 3.27 -3.45 20.53
CA LEU A 122 2.12 -3.73 19.66
C LEU A 122 0.83 -3.88 20.48
N ARG A 123 0.88 -4.54 21.65
CA ARG A 123 -0.27 -4.64 22.57
C ARG A 123 -0.71 -3.26 23.06
N GLU A 124 0.24 -2.39 23.41
CA GLU A 124 -0.03 -1.01 23.84
C GLU A 124 -0.73 -0.17 22.76
N ARG A 125 -0.52 -0.51 21.49
CA ARG A 125 -1.24 0.08 20.36
C ARG A 125 -2.52 -0.65 19.97
N GLY A 126 -2.99 -1.59 20.81
CA GLY A 126 -4.26 -2.29 20.66
C GLY A 126 -4.22 -3.52 19.75
N LEU A 127 -3.03 -3.95 19.31
CA LEU A 127 -2.90 -5.17 18.51
C LEU A 127 -2.96 -6.39 19.43
N ALA A 128 -3.92 -7.28 19.18
CA ALA A 128 -4.05 -8.54 19.93
C ALA A 128 -3.00 -9.58 19.51
N VAL A 129 -1.76 -9.34 19.94
CA VAL A 129 -0.63 -10.26 19.81
C VAL A 129 -0.46 -11.08 21.10
N PRO A 130 0.04 -12.33 21.00
CA PRO A 130 0.29 -13.20 22.13
C PRO A 130 1.06 -12.51 23.24
#